data_AF-A0A7C7D3G2-F1
#
_entry.id   AF-A0A7C7D3G2-F1
#
_cell.length_a   1.000
_cell.length_b   1.000
_cell.length_c   1.000
_cell.angle_alpha   90.00
_cell.angle_beta   90.00
_cell.angle_gamma   90.00
#
_symmetry.space_group_name_H-M   'P 1'
#
loop_
_entity.id
_entity.type
_entity.pdbx_description
1 polymer ?
#
loop_
_entity_poly.entity_id
_entity_poly.type
_entity_poly.pdbx_seq_one_letter_code
_entity_poly.pdbx_strand_id
1 'polypeptide(L)'
;IRPGDKAFFTHTFAEDWQFVVLDEAHVYNGAKGIEVAMLLRRLKGAIKEENLQFILTSATLGDKNANKDVADFAINLCGADFEANNIIRGETRSPKPNKDLTQLDISFYNKVAKLIRKNTSDEAILPIIEKYDSSIDRHLPIEEILYEVILHDELYFKVRNSLDNTTKSVNDIAKQLEISQDDLVDFITVTSSALKHGRKLFDARYHMFIRALEGAYITLNPNKKLFINRKETHYEKDDSFKVYEAGICRYCNSLYVFGKEENGYLKAKSVFDDVNKKSVYLINAEAKDENDDTPNEEYKIEVEEYYLCSKCGAIQRVCSTAKFLCDCGEKYVNKVRKVKTKEGKLHKCVVCERTETQFGVIRSFFAGQEAVTSVIGTALYEELPSFRVITKSDNDLLDRFGFDLEDCTIEEKEELPKQFLTFSDSRQAAAFFASYFQNTYDRFLYKRLIVETAKKNEDMLLGKGQPLNDFAEDLTVCFENLELGESQNQLKEAWKALLVELYDKTSKTSLENLCLIGFEIEDIFPSDNEKLGLTRREANALFKVLADNFRNEFALNYAEVNMNKKDKSYYTYNGICLKG
;
A
#
# COMPACT_ATOMS: atom_id res chain seq x y z
N ILE A 1 -4.92 -29.82 -6.81
CA ILE A 1 -6.36 -29.50 -6.92
C ILE A 1 -6.87 -29.36 -5.49
N ARG A 2 -7.56 -28.27 -5.14
CA ARG A 2 -8.10 -28.13 -3.77
C ARG A 2 -9.17 -29.23 -3.54
N PRO A 3 -9.38 -29.70 -2.31
CA PRO A 3 -10.33 -30.78 -2.06
C PRO A 3 -11.74 -30.52 -2.61
N GLY A 4 -12.23 -29.27 -2.53
CA GLY A 4 -13.53 -28.86 -3.06
C GLY A 4 -13.59 -28.85 -4.60
N ASP A 5 -12.49 -28.49 -5.27
CA ASP A 5 -12.46 -28.36 -6.73
C ASP A 5 -12.45 -29.72 -7.44
N LYS A 6 -12.22 -30.82 -6.71
CA LYS A 6 -12.21 -32.17 -7.28
C LYS A 6 -13.56 -32.54 -7.90
N ALA A 7 -14.65 -31.97 -7.38
CA ALA A 7 -16.01 -32.18 -7.89
C ALA A 7 -16.15 -31.81 -9.37
N PHE A 8 -15.49 -30.72 -9.82
CA PHE A 8 -15.54 -30.25 -11.21
C PHE A 8 -14.90 -31.20 -12.22
N PHE A 9 -14.05 -32.12 -11.75
CA PHE A 9 -13.32 -33.08 -12.60
C PHE A 9 -13.78 -34.52 -12.39
N THR A 10 -14.88 -34.73 -11.65
CA THR A 10 -15.50 -36.04 -11.42
C THR A 10 -16.83 -36.14 -12.15
N HIS A 11 -17.35 -37.36 -12.33
CA HIS A 11 -18.57 -37.66 -13.12
C HIS A 11 -19.77 -36.76 -12.85
N THR A 12 -19.87 -36.12 -11.69
CA THR A 12 -20.96 -35.21 -11.34
C THR A 12 -21.00 -33.94 -12.20
N PHE A 13 -19.86 -33.40 -12.61
CA PHE A 13 -19.78 -32.12 -13.35
C PHE A 13 -18.80 -32.15 -14.54
N ALA A 14 -18.12 -33.27 -14.77
CA ALA A 14 -17.12 -33.39 -15.84
C ALA A 14 -17.73 -33.22 -17.25
N GLU A 15 -18.99 -33.62 -17.44
CA GLU A 15 -19.72 -33.54 -18.70
C GLU A 15 -20.38 -32.17 -18.93
N ASP A 16 -20.38 -31.29 -17.91
CA ASP A 16 -21.01 -29.96 -18.01
C ASP A 16 -20.06 -28.88 -18.59
N TRP A 17 -18.82 -29.24 -18.90
CA TRP A 17 -17.80 -28.30 -19.38
C TRP A 17 -18.04 -27.91 -20.84
N GLN A 18 -18.53 -26.69 -21.08
CA GLN A 18 -18.75 -26.19 -22.44
C GLN A 18 -17.60 -25.34 -22.98
N PHE A 19 -16.98 -24.52 -22.12
CA PHE A 19 -16.01 -23.52 -22.55
C PHE A 19 -14.75 -23.52 -21.70
N VAL A 20 -13.61 -23.29 -22.35
CA VAL A 20 -12.33 -22.92 -21.71
C VAL A 20 -11.90 -21.57 -22.25
N VAL A 21 -11.93 -20.55 -21.40
CA VAL A 21 -11.53 -19.19 -21.76
C VAL A 21 -10.12 -18.91 -21.24
N LEU A 22 -9.21 -18.56 -22.15
CA LEU A 22 -7.84 -18.17 -21.84
C LEU A 22 -7.65 -16.70 -22.17
N ASP A 23 -7.53 -15.89 -21.11
CA ASP A 23 -7.18 -14.48 -21.27
C ASP A 23 -5.67 -14.28 -21.40
N GLU A 24 -5.31 -13.23 -22.13
CA GLU A 24 -3.94 -12.83 -22.45
C GLU A 24 -3.06 -13.96 -23.01
N ALA A 25 -3.56 -14.62 -24.05
CA ALA A 25 -2.92 -15.79 -24.62
C ALA A 25 -1.46 -15.55 -25.07
N HIS A 26 -1.08 -14.31 -25.39
CA HIS A 26 0.30 -13.94 -25.75
C HIS A 26 1.32 -14.20 -24.63
N VAL A 27 0.88 -14.27 -23.37
CA VAL A 27 1.74 -14.58 -22.20
C VAL A 27 2.14 -16.06 -22.17
N TYR A 28 1.40 -16.95 -22.82
CA TYR A 28 1.68 -18.39 -22.87
C TYR A 28 2.70 -18.73 -23.96
N ASN A 29 3.90 -18.18 -23.85
CA ASN A 29 5.02 -18.45 -24.75
C ASN A 29 6.18 -19.15 -24.03
N GLY A 30 7.13 -19.68 -24.82
CA GLY A 30 8.32 -20.36 -24.30
C GLY A 30 7.98 -21.53 -23.35
N ALA A 31 8.76 -21.64 -22.27
CA ALA A 31 8.58 -22.70 -21.26
C ALA A 31 7.19 -22.66 -20.59
N LYS A 32 6.69 -21.46 -20.26
CA LYS A 32 5.37 -21.28 -19.64
C LYS A 32 4.24 -21.76 -20.57
N GLY A 33 4.35 -21.46 -21.87
CA GLY A 33 3.42 -21.94 -22.88
C GLY A 33 3.38 -23.46 -22.95
N ILE A 34 4.55 -24.13 -22.96
CA ILE A 34 4.65 -25.60 -22.99
C ILE A 34 3.94 -26.23 -21.78
N GLU A 35 4.20 -25.71 -20.58
CA GLU A 35 3.58 -26.22 -19.35
C GLU A 35 2.06 -26.07 -19.37
N VAL A 36 1.55 -24.88 -19.74
CA VAL A 36 0.11 -24.62 -19.84
C VAL A 36 -0.52 -25.53 -20.89
N ALA A 37 0.13 -25.71 -22.04
CA ALA A 37 -0.36 -26.57 -23.09
C ALA A 37 -0.46 -28.05 -22.63
N MET A 38 0.48 -28.53 -21.82
CA MET A 38 0.39 -29.86 -21.21
C MET A 38 -0.76 -29.95 -20.19
N LEU A 39 -0.99 -28.90 -19.41
CA LEU A 39 -2.12 -28.85 -18.46
C LEU A 39 -3.47 -28.87 -19.18
N LEU A 40 -3.63 -28.15 -20.29
CA LEU A 40 -4.86 -28.15 -21.09
C LEU A 40 -5.14 -29.52 -21.71
N ARG A 41 -4.09 -30.21 -22.21
CA ARG A 41 -4.24 -31.60 -22.69
C ARG A 41 -4.65 -32.56 -21.58
N ARG A 42 -4.09 -32.38 -20.36
CA ARG A 42 -4.50 -33.16 -19.18
C ARG A 42 -5.94 -32.86 -18.76
N LEU A 43 -6.36 -31.60 -18.86
CA LEU A 43 -7.75 -31.19 -18.60
C LEU A 43 -8.69 -31.92 -19.57
N LYS A 44 -8.44 -31.83 -20.89
CA LYS A 44 -9.23 -32.55 -21.90
C LYS A 44 -9.30 -34.05 -21.62
N GLY A 45 -8.16 -34.68 -21.28
CA GLY A 45 -8.12 -36.10 -20.94
C GLY A 45 -8.88 -36.48 -19.67
N ALA A 46 -9.03 -35.54 -18.71
CA ALA A 46 -9.75 -35.77 -17.46
C ALA A 46 -11.27 -35.64 -17.61
N ILE A 47 -11.74 -34.62 -18.35
CA ILE A 47 -13.18 -34.35 -18.49
C ILE A 47 -13.85 -35.18 -19.59
N LYS A 48 -13.09 -35.64 -20.60
CA LYS A 48 -13.57 -36.44 -21.75
C LYS A 48 -14.73 -35.83 -22.54
N GLU A 49 -15.00 -34.53 -22.38
CA GLU A 49 -15.98 -33.81 -23.19
C GLU A 49 -15.41 -33.55 -24.59
N GLU A 50 -16.12 -34.01 -25.62
CA GLU A 50 -15.71 -33.90 -27.02
C GLU A 50 -16.00 -32.50 -27.61
N ASN A 51 -17.00 -31.78 -27.08
CA ASN A 51 -17.46 -30.49 -27.61
C ASN A 51 -16.87 -29.27 -26.88
N LEU A 52 -15.75 -29.43 -26.19
CA LEU A 52 -15.14 -28.36 -25.41
C LEU A 52 -14.64 -27.23 -26.32
N GLN A 53 -15.26 -26.06 -26.25
CA GLN A 53 -14.88 -24.89 -27.03
C GLN A 53 -13.83 -24.04 -26.31
N PHE A 54 -12.73 -23.76 -27.01
CA PHE A 54 -11.68 -22.87 -26.50
C PHE A 54 -11.88 -21.45 -27.02
N ILE A 55 -11.83 -20.47 -26.13
CA ILE A 55 -11.91 -19.04 -26.45
C ILE A 55 -10.65 -18.38 -25.93
N LEU A 56 -9.89 -17.72 -26.81
CA LEU A 56 -8.64 -17.06 -26.46
C LEU A 56 -8.75 -15.58 -26.75
N THR A 57 -8.35 -14.74 -25.79
CA THR A 57 -8.21 -13.30 -25.96
C THR A 57 -6.73 -12.91 -25.90
N SER A 58 -6.31 -11.94 -26.71
CA SER A 58 -4.94 -11.48 -26.76
C SER A 58 -4.83 -10.10 -27.40
N ALA A 59 -4.03 -9.22 -26.80
CA ALA A 59 -3.79 -7.88 -27.32
C ALA A 59 -2.78 -7.80 -28.48
N THR A 60 -1.81 -8.73 -28.56
CA THR A 60 -0.58 -8.52 -29.36
C THR A 60 -0.22 -9.66 -30.32
N LEU A 61 -1.11 -10.62 -30.54
CA LEU A 61 -0.86 -11.76 -31.43
C LEU A 61 -1.04 -11.40 -32.91
N GLY A 62 0.06 -10.96 -33.53
CA GLY A 62 0.18 -10.74 -34.98
C GLY A 62 -0.76 -9.66 -35.55
N ASP A 63 -0.57 -9.30 -36.81
CA ASP A 63 -1.48 -8.45 -37.57
C ASP A 63 -2.50 -9.28 -38.40
N LYS A 64 -3.33 -8.63 -39.22
CA LYS A 64 -4.30 -9.34 -40.09
C LYS A 64 -3.63 -10.37 -41.02
N ASN A 65 -2.35 -10.19 -41.36
CA ASN A 65 -1.61 -11.10 -42.25
C ASN A 65 -1.11 -12.35 -41.52
N ALA A 66 -0.95 -12.28 -40.20
CA ALA A 66 -0.46 -13.38 -39.35
C ALA A 66 -1.59 -14.29 -38.81
N ASN A 67 -2.83 -14.18 -39.30
CA ASN A 67 -3.95 -14.98 -38.79
C ASN A 67 -3.68 -16.49 -38.83
N LYS A 68 -2.94 -16.99 -39.83
CA LYS A 68 -2.56 -18.40 -39.88
C LYS A 68 -1.65 -18.80 -38.71
N ASP A 69 -0.61 -18.02 -38.46
CA ASP A 69 0.34 -18.28 -37.37
C ASP A 69 -0.32 -18.20 -35.99
N VAL A 70 -1.30 -17.29 -35.83
CA VAL A 70 -2.08 -17.16 -34.60
C VAL A 70 -2.97 -18.40 -34.38
N ALA A 71 -3.57 -18.93 -35.44
CA ALA A 71 -4.33 -20.17 -35.37
C ALA A 71 -3.41 -21.36 -35.01
N ASP A 72 -2.24 -21.47 -35.65
CA ASP A 72 -1.25 -22.50 -35.35
C ASP A 72 -0.76 -22.41 -33.89
N PHE A 73 -0.57 -21.20 -33.37
CA PHE A 73 -0.27 -20.99 -31.95
C PHE A 73 -1.38 -21.52 -31.04
N ALA A 74 -2.65 -21.18 -31.33
CA ALA A 74 -3.80 -21.64 -30.55
C ALA A 74 -3.97 -23.17 -30.60
N ILE A 75 -3.75 -23.79 -31.77
CA ILE A 75 -3.73 -25.25 -31.93
C ILE A 75 -2.69 -25.88 -31.01
N ASN A 76 -1.46 -25.36 -31.04
CA ASN A 76 -0.36 -25.89 -30.24
C ASN A 76 -0.59 -25.72 -28.73
N LEU A 77 -1.20 -24.60 -28.31
CA LEU A 77 -1.52 -24.32 -26.92
C LEU A 77 -2.66 -25.20 -26.40
N CYS A 78 -3.80 -25.23 -27.10
CA CYS A 78 -5.02 -25.89 -26.62
C CYS A 78 -5.11 -27.37 -26.97
N GLY A 79 -4.41 -27.80 -28.03
CA GLY A 79 -4.61 -29.14 -28.62
C GLY A 79 -6.02 -29.31 -29.17
N ALA A 80 -6.56 -28.28 -29.81
CA ALA A 80 -7.87 -28.22 -30.45
C ALA A 80 -7.75 -27.51 -31.79
N ASP A 81 -8.71 -27.72 -32.70
CA ASP A 81 -8.67 -27.12 -34.02
C ASP A 81 -9.00 -25.62 -33.98
N PHE A 82 -8.21 -24.83 -34.71
CA PHE A 82 -8.47 -23.41 -34.95
C PHE A 82 -8.20 -23.09 -36.42
N GLU A 83 -9.09 -22.33 -37.03
CA GLU A 83 -8.92 -21.82 -38.38
C GLU A 83 -8.63 -20.32 -38.38
N ALA A 84 -7.95 -19.82 -39.41
CA ALA A 84 -7.62 -18.40 -39.56
C ALA A 84 -8.87 -17.49 -39.63
N ASN A 85 -10.03 -18.05 -40.04
CA ASN A 85 -11.33 -17.38 -40.07
C ASN A 85 -12.01 -17.29 -38.68
N ASN A 86 -11.55 -18.07 -37.70
CA ASN A 86 -12.06 -18.02 -36.32
C ASN A 86 -11.48 -16.82 -35.56
N ILE A 87 -10.47 -16.15 -36.11
CA ILE A 87 -9.84 -14.99 -35.49
C ILE A 87 -10.70 -13.75 -35.71
N ILE A 88 -11.29 -13.29 -34.62
CA ILE A 88 -12.04 -12.03 -34.56
C ILE A 88 -11.07 -10.91 -34.18
N ARG A 89 -10.96 -9.89 -35.04
CA ARG A 89 -10.10 -8.71 -34.78
C ARG A 89 -10.96 -7.50 -34.48
N GLY A 90 -10.54 -6.70 -33.49
CA GLY A 90 -11.15 -5.40 -33.22
C GLY A 90 -10.81 -4.40 -34.32
N GLU A 91 -11.77 -3.53 -34.65
CA GLU A 91 -11.56 -2.40 -35.57
C GLU A 91 -11.80 -1.08 -34.85
N THR A 92 -10.81 -0.18 -34.91
CA THR A 92 -10.95 1.16 -34.36
C THR A 92 -11.83 1.99 -35.27
N ARG A 93 -12.94 2.52 -34.73
CA ARG A 93 -13.80 3.47 -35.43
C ARG A 93 -13.64 4.85 -34.81
N SER A 94 -13.29 5.83 -35.63
CA SER A 94 -13.31 7.24 -35.20
C SER A 94 -14.75 7.70 -35.04
N PRO A 95 -15.08 8.46 -33.97
CA PRO A 95 -16.35 9.14 -33.85
C PRO A 95 -16.58 10.05 -35.06
N LYS A 96 -17.81 10.06 -35.57
CA LYS A 96 -18.21 10.92 -36.67
C LYS A 96 -19.35 11.81 -36.18
N PRO A 97 -19.25 13.14 -36.36
CA PRO A 97 -20.35 14.03 -36.03
C PRO A 97 -21.54 13.70 -36.94
N ASN A 98 -22.75 13.81 -36.41
CA ASN A 98 -23.99 13.56 -37.16
C ASN A 98 -24.66 14.89 -37.60
N LYS A 99 -24.24 16.02 -37.03
CA LYS A 99 -24.57 17.40 -37.42
C LYS A 99 -23.30 18.15 -37.83
N ASP A 100 -23.47 19.40 -38.30
CA ASP A 100 -22.35 20.31 -38.55
C ASP A 100 -21.58 20.60 -37.26
N LEU A 101 -20.29 20.90 -37.41
CA LEU A 101 -19.43 21.25 -36.27
C LEU A 101 -19.78 22.65 -35.76
N THR A 102 -19.78 22.79 -34.44
CA THR A 102 -19.91 24.06 -33.71
C THR A 102 -18.64 24.32 -32.93
N GLN A 103 -18.43 25.57 -32.52
CA GLN A 103 -17.32 25.93 -31.65
C GLN A 103 -17.85 26.22 -30.25
N LEU A 104 -17.55 25.34 -29.30
CA LEU A 104 -17.82 25.60 -27.90
C LEU A 104 -16.73 26.50 -27.32
N ASP A 105 -17.12 27.47 -26.50
CA ASP A 105 -16.16 28.29 -25.76
C ASP A 105 -15.44 27.44 -24.71
N ILE A 106 -14.15 27.71 -24.49
CA ILE A 106 -13.41 27.02 -23.43
C ILE A 106 -14.05 27.20 -22.04
N SER A 107 -14.75 28.32 -21.83
CA SER A 107 -15.48 28.60 -20.60
C SER A 107 -16.61 27.60 -20.30
N PHE A 108 -17.14 26.91 -21.32
CA PHE A 108 -18.07 25.80 -21.15
C PHE A 108 -17.37 24.68 -20.35
N TYR A 109 -16.21 24.22 -20.84
CA TYR A 109 -15.43 23.17 -20.22
C TYR A 109 -15.01 23.52 -18.79
N ASN A 110 -14.54 24.75 -18.54
CA ASN A 110 -14.14 25.15 -17.18
C ASN A 110 -15.32 25.10 -16.19
N LYS A 111 -16.51 25.58 -16.60
CA LYS A 111 -17.71 25.61 -15.74
C LYS A 111 -18.20 24.19 -15.45
N VAL A 112 -18.32 23.36 -16.48
CA VAL A 112 -18.80 21.98 -16.32
C VAL A 112 -17.79 21.14 -15.52
N ALA A 113 -16.48 21.25 -15.80
CA ALA A 113 -15.44 20.55 -15.04
C ALA A 113 -15.46 20.92 -13.55
N LYS A 114 -15.72 22.19 -13.22
CA LYS A 114 -15.84 22.66 -11.84
C LYS A 114 -17.03 22.03 -11.10
N LEU A 115 -18.17 21.85 -11.77
CA LEU A 115 -19.36 21.20 -11.18
C LEU A 115 -19.12 19.70 -10.98
N ILE A 116 -18.53 19.03 -11.98
CA ILE A 116 -18.15 17.61 -11.90
C ILE A 116 -17.20 17.38 -10.71
N ARG A 117 -16.12 18.16 -10.59
CA ARG A 117 -15.15 18.03 -9.48
C ARG A 117 -15.75 18.30 -8.11
N LYS A 118 -16.81 19.11 -8.02
CA LYS A 118 -17.53 19.39 -6.78
C LYS A 118 -18.58 18.33 -6.44
N ASN A 119 -18.81 17.34 -7.31
CA ASN A 119 -19.87 16.34 -7.16
C ASN A 119 -21.24 17.01 -6.90
N THR A 120 -21.52 18.07 -7.65
CA THR A 120 -22.81 18.81 -7.61
C THR A 120 -23.84 18.05 -8.44
N SER A 121 -25.13 18.25 -8.21
CA SER A 121 -26.17 17.55 -8.96
C SER A 121 -26.14 17.90 -10.46
N ASP A 122 -26.61 16.96 -11.28
CA ASP A 122 -26.59 17.07 -12.74
C ASP A 122 -27.48 18.21 -13.26
N GLU A 123 -28.53 18.58 -12.51
CA GLU A 123 -29.43 19.69 -12.80
C GLU A 123 -28.71 21.05 -12.81
N ALA A 124 -27.59 21.19 -12.09
CA ALA A 124 -26.78 22.41 -12.15
C ALA A 124 -26.00 22.53 -13.48
N ILE A 125 -25.78 21.42 -14.18
CA ILE A 125 -25.05 21.37 -15.45
C ILE A 125 -25.98 21.70 -16.62
N LEU A 126 -27.24 21.25 -16.59
CA LEU A 126 -28.22 21.45 -17.67
C LEU A 126 -28.34 22.91 -18.17
N PRO A 127 -28.47 23.94 -17.31
CA PRO A 127 -28.58 25.34 -17.76
C PRO A 127 -27.33 25.86 -18.48
N ILE A 128 -26.17 25.23 -18.28
CA ILE A 128 -24.95 25.58 -19.00
C ILE A 128 -25.00 24.98 -20.41
N ILE A 129 -25.47 23.74 -20.54
CA ILE A 129 -25.57 23.06 -21.84
C ILE A 129 -26.66 23.69 -22.72
N GLU A 130 -27.80 24.06 -22.14
CA GLU A 130 -28.93 24.69 -22.85
C GLU A 130 -28.59 26.02 -23.52
N LYS A 131 -27.54 26.72 -23.05
CA LYS A 131 -27.05 27.93 -23.72
C LYS A 131 -26.43 27.65 -25.09
N TYR A 132 -25.96 26.42 -25.30
CA TYR A 132 -25.25 26.01 -26.51
C TYR A 132 -26.10 25.10 -27.39
N ASP A 133 -26.96 24.25 -26.81
CA ASP A 133 -27.93 23.45 -27.55
C ASP A 133 -29.29 23.48 -26.84
N SER A 134 -30.28 24.14 -27.46
CA SER A 134 -31.65 24.22 -26.93
C SER A 134 -32.50 22.99 -27.29
N SER A 135 -31.97 22.06 -28.10
CA SER A 135 -32.67 20.85 -28.55
C SER A 135 -32.42 19.62 -27.68
N ILE A 136 -31.85 19.81 -26.49
CA ILE A 136 -31.49 18.74 -25.56
C ILE A 136 -32.74 18.06 -25.00
N ASP A 137 -32.75 16.74 -25.02
CA ASP A 137 -33.72 15.94 -24.30
C ASP A 137 -33.30 15.81 -22.83
N ARG A 138 -34.04 16.51 -21.94
CA ARG A 138 -33.81 16.50 -20.49
C ARG A 138 -34.09 15.13 -19.84
N HIS A 139 -34.69 14.19 -20.56
CA HIS A 139 -34.91 12.83 -20.06
C HIS A 139 -33.69 11.92 -20.22
N LEU A 140 -32.67 12.36 -20.97
CA LEU A 140 -31.43 11.60 -21.12
C LEU A 140 -30.47 11.84 -19.94
N PRO A 141 -29.66 10.84 -19.57
CA PRO A 141 -28.57 11.02 -18.63
C PRO A 141 -27.62 12.14 -19.07
N ILE A 142 -27.07 12.89 -18.12
CA ILE A 142 -26.18 14.02 -18.40
C ILE A 142 -24.97 13.61 -19.24
N GLU A 143 -24.49 12.37 -19.06
CA GLU A 143 -23.36 11.82 -19.79
C GLU A 143 -23.68 11.63 -21.28
N GLU A 144 -24.91 11.26 -21.62
CA GLU A 144 -25.37 11.14 -23.01
C GLU A 144 -25.58 12.52 -23.65
N ILE A 145 -26.10 13.48 -22.87
CA ILE A 145 -26.25 14.87 -23.32
C ILE A 145 -24.88 15.49 -23.62
N LEU A 146 -23.93 15.35 -22.71
CA LEU A 146 -22.54 15.80 -22.91
C LEU A 146 -21.89 15.11 -24.10
N TYR A 147 -22.17 13.81 -24.31
CA TYR A 147 -21.69 13.07 -25.46
C TYR A 147 -22.18 13.69 -26.78
N GLU A 148 -23.48 13.97 -26.91
CA GLU A 148 -24.02 14.56 -28.14
C GLU A 148 -23.49 15.97 -28.38
N VAL A 149 -23.35 16.79 -27.34
CA VAL A 149 -22.87 18.18 -27.49
C VAL A 149 -21.39 18.23 -27.88
N ILE A 150 -20.54 17.45 -27.20
CA ILE A 150 -19.08 17.45 -27.43
C ILE A 150 -18.72 16.78 -28.76
N LEU A 151 -19.50 15.80 -29.22
CA LEU A 151 -19.29 15.16 -30.53
C LEU A 151 -19.34 16.16 -31.69
N HIS A 152 -20.01 17.30 -31.50
CA HIS A 152 -20.13 18.36 -32.50
C HIS A 152 -19.14 19.51 -32.30
N ASP A 153 -18.29 19.47 -31.29
CA ASP A 153 -17.34 20.55 -31.02
C ASP A 153 -16.06 20.44 -31.87
N GLU A 154 -15.64 21.55 -32.47
CA GLU A 154 -14.38 21.66 -33.19
C GLU A 154 -13.16 21.37 -32.31
N LEU A 155 -13.17 21.82 -31.04
CA LEU A 155 -12.02 21.62 -30.14
C LEU A 155 -11.76 20.13 -29.89
N TYR A 156 -12.83 19.32 -29.82
CA TYR A 156 -12.71 17.86 -29.69
C TYR A 156 -11.89 17.24 -30.81
N PHE A 157 -12.20 17.58 -32.06
CA PHE A 157 -11.46 17.07 -33.20
C PHE A 157 -10.05 17.66 -33.30
N LYS A 158 -9.84 18.92 -32.92
CA LYS A 158 -8.49 19.52 -32.86
C LYS A 158 -7.59 18.80 -31.86
N VAL A 159 -8.08 18.49 -30.67
CA VAL A 159 -7.35 17.70 -29.65
C VAL A 159 -7.09 16.29 -30.16
N ARG A 160 -8.12 15.62 -30.69
CA ARG A 160 -8.01 14.24 -31.21
C ARG A 160 -6.99 14.12 -32.35
N ASN A 161 -7.06 15.00 -33.34
CA ASN A 161 -6.13 15.03 -34.47
C ASN A 161 -4.70 15.33 -34.02
N SER A 162 -4.53 16.09 -32.93
CA SER A 162 -3.21 16.36 -32.36
C SER A 162 -2.59 15.14 -31.69
N LEU A 163 -3.40 14.18 -31.24
CA LEU A 163 -3.01 12.95 -30.57
C LEU A 163 -2.99 11.71 -31.48
N ASP A 164 -3.49 11.83 -32.71
CA ASP A 164 -3.61 10.69 -33.61
C ASP A 164 -2.22 10.11 -33.92
N ASN A 165 -2.05 8.81 -33.63
CA ASN A 165 -0.80 8.05 -33.79
C ASN A 165 0.46 8.66 -33.15
N THR A 166 0.32 9.57 -32.18
CA THR A 166 1.47 10.21 -31.51
C THR A 166 1.26 10.36 -30.01
N THR A 167 2.36 10.42 -29.26
CA THR A 167 2.35 10.75 -27.83
C THR A 167 2.92 12.15 -27.65
N LYS A 168 2.16 13.04 -27.01
CA LYS A 168 2.56 14.43 -26.74
C LYS A 168 2.40 14.75 -25.26
N SER A 169 3.21 15.67 -24.74
CA SER A 169 2.99 16.20 -23.40
C SER A 169 1.76 17.13 -23.38
N VAL A 170 1.12 17.26 -22.21
CA VAL A 170 0.01 18.21 -22.00
C VAL A 170 0.43 19.63 -22.41
N ASN A 171 1.69 20.00 -22.11
CA ASN A 171 2.25 21.31 -22.44
C ASN A 171 2.35 21.55 -23.95
N ASP A 172 2.72 20.52 -24.72
CA ASP A 172 2.88 20.66 -26.17
C ASP A 172 1.51 20.81 -26.85
N ILE A 173 0.50 20.07 -26.38
CA ILE A 173 -0.87 20.15 -26.90
C ILE A 173 -1.48 21.52 -26.54
N ALA A 174 -1.33 21.97 -25.29
CA ALA A 174 -1.83 23.26 -24.84
C ALA A 174 -1.23 24.41 -25.68
N LYS A 175 0.08 24.38 -25.95
CA LYS A 175 0.75 25.35 -26.84
C LYS A 175 0.25 25.28 -28.29
N GLN A 176 0.04 24.07 -28.82
CA GLN A 176 -0.43 23.87 -30.19
C GLN A 176 -1.86 24.41 -30.38
N LEU A 177 -2.70 24.32 -29.35
CA LEU A 177 -4.09 24.76 -29.36
C LEU A 177 -4.28 26.19 -28.84
N GLU A 178 -3.21 26.86 -28.43
CA GLU A 178 -3.22 28.22 -27.85
C GLU A 178 -4.13 28.35 -26.61
N ILE A 179 -4.22 27.29 -25.79
CA ILE A 179 -4.99 27.25 -24.53
C ILE A 179 -4.07 27.04 -23.32
N SER A 180 -4.58 27.28 -22.11
CA SER A 180 -3.83 26.96 -20.89
C SER A 180 -3.79 25.45 -20.63
N GLN A 181 -2.86 25.01 -19.77
CA GLN A 181 -2.81 23.60 -19.33
C GLN A 181 -4.07 23.23 -18.55
N ASP A 182 -4.57 24.12 -17.71
CA ASP A 182 -5.77 23.90 -16.89
C ASP A 182 -7.01 23.77 -17.78
N ASP A 183 -7.11 24.56 -18.84
CA ASP A 183 -8.20 24.47 -19.83
C ASP A 183 -8.22 23.11 -20.54
N LEU A 184 -7.04 22.60 -20.90
CA LEU A 184 -6.94 21.27 -21.52
C LEU A 184 -7.32 20.16 -20.53
N VAL A 185 -6.96 20.30 -19.25
CA VAL A 185 -7.35 19.36 -18.19
C VAL A 185 -8.85 19.40 -17.93
N ASP A 186 -9.46 20.58 -17.94
CA ASP A 186 -10.92 20.76 -17.84
C ASP A 186 -11.62 20.12 -19.03
N PHE A 187 -11.13 20.36 -20.25
CA PHE A 187 -11.61 19.69 -21.46
C PHE A 187 -11.55 18.17 -21.35
N ILE A 188 -10.42 17.59 -20.91
CA ILE A 188 -10.27 16.14 -20.73
C ILE A 188 -11.25 15.62 -19.66
N THR A 189 -11.47 16.37 -18.58
CA THR A 189 -12.38 16.00 -17.50
C THR A 189 -13.81 15.82 -18.01
N VAL A 190 -14.34 16.82 -18.74
CA VAL A 190 -15.71 16.79 -19.27
C VAL A 190 -15.87 15.78 -20.41
N THR A 191 -14.89 15.69 -21.31
CA THR A 191 -14.95 14.73 -22.43
C THR A 191 -14.85 13.27 -21.97
N SER A 192 -14.24 13.02 -20.80
CA SER A 192 -14.13 11.69 -20.20
C SER A 192 -15.37 11.26 -19.41
N SER A 193 -16.25 12.21 -19.04
CA SER A 193 -17.56 11.91 -18.45
C SER A 193 -18.63 11.68 -19.51
N ALA A 194 -18.46 12.17 -20.73
CA ALA A 194 -19.36 11.94 -21.85
C ALA A 194 -19.40 10.46 -22.28
N LEU A 195 -20.52 9.78 -22.05
CA LEU A 195 -20.73 8.35 -22.26
C LEU A 195 -22.06 8.12 -22.99
N LYS A 196 -22.03 7.33 -24.07
CA LYS A 196 -23.25 6.88 -24.76
C LYS A 196 -23.16 5.42 -25.17
N HIS A 197 -24.17 4.62 -24.85
CA HIS A 197 -24.20 3.17 -25.10
C HIS A 197 -22.91 2.43 -24.66
N GLY A 198 -22.36 2.80 -23.49
CA GLY A 198 -21.13 2.22 -22.96
C GLY A 198 -19.84 2.69 -23.64
N ARG A 199 -19.88 3.70 -24.51
CA ARG A 199 -18.69 4.25 -25.19
C ARG A 199 -18.44 5.70 -24.77
N LYS A 200 -17.20 5.99 -24.37
CA LYS A 200 -16.76 7.35 -24.04
C LYS A 200 -16.20 8.06 -25.27
N LEU A 201 -16.36 9.38 -25.35
CA LEU A 201 -15.70 10.18 -26.40
C LEU A 201 -14.19 10.24 -26.22
N PHE A 202 -13.74 10.26 -24.97
CA PHE A 202 -12.36 10.25 -24.57
C PHE A 202 -12.16 9.30 -23.39
N ASP A 203 -11.38 8.24 -23.56
CA ASP A 203 -11.07 7.30 -22.47
C ASP A 203 -9.75 7.73 -21.81
N ALA A 204 -9.84 8.59 -20.79
CA ALA A 204 -8.68 9.02 -20.02
C ALA A 204 -8.27 7.95 -19.00
N ARG A 205 -7.05 7.43 -19.13
CA ARG A 205 -6.43 6.50 -18.18
C ARG A 205 -5.13 7.07 -17.63
N TYR A 206 -5.00 7.08 -16.31
CA TYR A 206 -3.79 7.53 -15.64
C TYR A 206 -2.83 6.36 -15.45
N HIS A 207 -1.59 6.52 -15.92
CA HIS A 207 -0.50 5.59 -15.66
C HIS A 207 0.53 6.30 -14.78
N MET A 208 0.70 5.82 -13.55
CA MET A 208 1.65 6.38 -12.59
C MET A 208 2.75 5.36 -12.31
N PHE A 209 4.01 5.80 -12.44
CA PHE A 209 5.18 5.00 -12.10
C PHE A 209 5.68 5.46 -10.73
N ILE A 210 5.39 4.69 -9.70
CA ILE A 210 5.80 4.99 -8.32
C ILE A 210 6.92 4.04 -7.93
N ARG A 211 8.06 4.60 -7.50
CA ARG A 211 9.20 3.83 -6.98
C ARG A 211 9.13 3.77 -5.46
N ALA A 212 9.14 2.55 -4.92
CA ALA A 212 9.23 2.29 -3.50
C ALA A 212 10.60 2.69 -2.92
N LEU A 213 10.66 2.88 -1.59
CA LEU A 213 11.93 3.07 -0.87
C LEU A 213 12.76 1.78 -0.90
N GLU A 214 13.86 1.81 -1.64
CA GLU A 214 14.78 0.67 -1.79
C GLU A 214 15.73 0.50 -0.61
N GLY A 215 15.76 1.46 0.31
CA GLY A 215 16.71 1.53 1.42
C GLY A 215 17.13 2.96 1.70
N ALA A 216 17.97 3.12 2.72
CA ALA A 216 18.66 4.37 3.00
C ALA A 216 20.14 4.12 2.74
N TYR A 217 20.77 5.05 2.05
CA TYR A 217 22.14 4.93 1.61
C TYR A 217 22.91 6.18 2.03
N ILE A 218 24.04 5.99 2.71
CA ILE A 218 24.79 7.09 3.30
C ILE A 218 26.25 7.10 2.83
N THR A 219 26.83 8.29 2.79
CA THR A 219 28.28 8.49 2.76
C THR A 219 28.81 8.66 4.18
N LEU A 220 30.10 8.39 4.37
CA LEU A 220 30.80 8.57 5.65
C LEU A 220 31.70 9.81 5.63
N ASN A 221 32.22 10.22 6.79
CA ASN A 221 33.03 11.44 6.90
C ASN A 221 34.14 11.48 5.85
N PRO A 222 34.40 12.66 5.25
CA PRO A 222 33.84 13.98 5.59
C PRO A 222 32.46 14.26 4.96
N ASN A 223 31.93 13.38 4.12
CA ASN A 223 30.67 13.59 3.40
C ASN A 223 29.51 12.93 4.13
N LYS A 224 28.51 13.69 4.60
CA LYS A 224 27.36 13.15 5.36
C LYS A 224 26.04 13.31 4.58
N LYS A 225 25.95 12.69 3.41
CA LYS A 225 24.74 12.73 2.57
C LYS A 225 23.93 11.45 2.77
N LEU A 226 22.61 11.60 2.70
CA LEU A 226 21.62 10.53 2.72
C LEU A 226 20.95 10.45 1.34
N PHE A 227 20.79 9.24 0.83
CA PHE A 227 20.08 8.94 -0.41
C PHE A 227 19.01 7.88 -0.13
N ILE A 228 17.83 8.06 -0.70
CA ILE A 228 16.72 7.10 -0.65
C ILE A 228 16.67 6.19 -1.88
N ASN A 229 17.47 6.53 -2.89
CA ASN A 229 17.70 5.72 -4.07
C ASN A 229 19.06 5.06 -3.96
N ARG A 230 19.14 3.81 -4.41
CA ARG A 230 20.41 3.10 -4.43
C ARG A 230 21.45 3.85 -5.26
N LYS A 231 22.62 4.02 -4.67
CA LYS A 231 23.76 4.72 -5.26
C LYS A 231 25.02 4.03 -4.79
N GLU A 232 25.97 3.78 -5.69
CA GLU A 232 27.25 3.13 -5.33
C GLU A 232 28.34 4.15 -5.02
N THR A 233 28.35 5.26 -5.74
CA THR A 233 29.32 6.34 -5.58
C THR A 233 28.64 7.69 -5.75
N HIS A 234 28.95 8.64 -4.87
CA HIS A 234 28.52 10.02 -4.94
C HIS A 234 29.71 10.92 -5.29
N TYR A 235 29.54 11.72 -6.33
CA TYR A 235 30.48 12.77 -6.69
C TYR A 235 29.99 14.11 -6.13
N GLU A 236 30.84 14.81 -5.39
CA GLU A 236 30.60 16.18 -4.94
C GLU A 236 31.90 16.97 -5.07
N LYS A 237 31.88 18.04 -5.88
CA LYS A 237 33.09 18.74 -6.36
C LYS A 237 33.99 17.76 -7.16
N ASP A 238 35.28 17.67 -6.81
CA ASP A 238 36.28 16.77 -7.41
C ASP A 238 36.49 15.45 -6.63
N ASP A 239 35.70 15.21 -5.59
CA ASP A 239 35.81 14.01 -4.76
C ASP A 239 34.70 13.01 -5.05
N SER A 240 35.07 11.72 -5.01
CA SER A 240 34.15 10.59 -5.07
C SER A 240 34.03 9.94 -3.70
N PHE A 241 32.81 9.67 -3.25
CA PHE A 241 32.52 9.00 -1.99
C PHE A 241 31.79 7.69 -2.24
N LYS A 242 32.24 6.62 -1.59
CA LYS A 242 31.49 5.36 -1.52
C LYS A 242 30.26 5.52 -0.65
N VAL A 243 29.19 4.92 -1.14
CA VAL A 243 27.87 4.98 -0.52
C VAL A 243 27.52 3.59 -0.01
N TYR A 244 27.03 3.49 1.21
CA TYR A 244 26.70 2.23 1.88
C TYR A 244 25.23 2.20 2.29
N GLU A 245 24.60 1.03 2.21
CA GLU A 245 23.26 0.84 2.77
C GLU A 245 23.33 0.99 4.30
N ALA A 246 22.42 1.78 4.86
CA ALA A 246 22.30 2.05 6.28
C ALA A 246 21.13 1.28 6.91
N GLY A 247 21.33 0.85 8.15
CA GLY A 247 20.30 0.29 9.02
C GLY A 247 20.42 0.86 10.42
N ILE A 248 19.34 0.79 11.19
CA ILE A 248 19.32 1.27 12.58
C ILE A 248 18.88 0.15 13.52
N CYS A 249 19.37 0.17 14.76
CA CYS A 249 18.78 -0.66 15.80
C CYS A 249 17.33 -0.25 16.05
N ARG A 250 16.41 -1.23 16.11
CA ARG A 250 14.97 -1.01 16.35
C ARG A 250 14.66 -0.29 17.67
N TYR A 251 15.56 -0.41 18.65
CA TYR A 251 15.31 0.05 20.02
C TYR A 251 16.08 1.32 20.41
N CYS A 252 17.38 1.40 20.09
CA CYS A 252 18.23 2.55 20.45
C CYS A 252 18.62 3.43 19.26
N ASN A 253 18.18 3.10 18.04
CA ASN A 253 18.47 3.84 16.82
C ASN A 253 19.97 3.96 16.45
N SER A 254 20.86 3.19 17.08
CA SER A 254 22.28 3.16 16.70
C SER A 254 22.44 2.78 15.22
N LEU A 255 23.37 3.46 14.54
CA LEU A 255 23.54 3.39 13.10
C LEU A 255 24.52 2.28 12.69
N TYR A 256 24.08 1.45 11.76
CA TYR A 256 24.87 0.40 11.14
C TYR A 256 24.96 0.61 9.62
N VAL A 257 26.04 0.14 9.01
CA VAL A 257 26.16 0.02 7.54
C VAL A 257 26.45 -1.40 7.12
N PHE A 258 25.98 -1.71 5.92
CA PHE A 258 26.14 -3.01 5.28
C PHE A 258 27.09 -2.93 4.09
N GLY A 259 27.86 -4.00 3.89
CA GLY A 259 28.67 -4.15 2.68
C GLY A 259 29.21 -5.55 2.52
N LYS A 260 29.87 -5.77 1.37
CA LYS A 260 30.57 -7.00 1.03
C LYS A 260 32.06 -6.73 1.06
N GLU A 261 32.80 -7.52 1.84
CA GLU A 261 34.26 -7.46 1.88
C GLU A 261 34.84 -8.24 0.70
N GLU A 262 35.61 -7.57 -0.15
CA GLU A 262 36.36 -8.18 -1.25
C GLU A 262 37.75 -7.56 -1.32
N ASN A 263 38.80 -8.37 -1.20
CA ASN A 263 40.21 -7.97 -1.35
C ASN A 263 40.63 -6.76 -0.49
N GLY A 264 40.13 -6.65 0.76
CA GLY A 264 40.44 -5.52 1.65
C GLY A 264 39.66 -4.24 1.35
N TYR A 265 38.57 -4.33 0.56
CA TYR A 265 37.63 -3.24 0.31
C TYR A 265 36.22 -3.65 0.72
N LEU A 266 35.48 -2.71 1.30
CA LEU A 266 34.05 -2.82 1.54
C LEU A 266 33.31 -2.22 0.36
N LYS A 267 32.57 -3.05 -0.38
CA LYS A 267 31.74 -2.62 -1.51
C LYS A 267 30.26 -2.57 -1.14
N ALA A 268 29.54 -1.66 -1.79
CA ALA A 268 28.08 -1.67 -1.80
C ALA A 268 27.58 -2.96 -2.45
N LYS A 269 26.51 -3.55 -1.90
CA LYS A 269 25.98 -4.86 -2.34
C LYS A 269 25.25 -4.74 -3.69
N SER A 270 25.38 -5.73 -4.57
CA SER A 270 24.56 -5.90 -5.79
C SER A 270 23.17 -6.50 -5.51
N VAL A 271 22.17 -6.26 -6.39
CA VAL A 271 20.83 -6.92 -6.29
C VAL A 271 20.97 -8.45 -6.39
N PHE A 272 22.01 -8.92 -7.09
CA PHE A 272 22.29 -10.32 -7.36
C PHE A 272 23.16 -11.01 -6.31
N ASP A 273 23.65 -10.29 -5.30
CA ASP A 273 24.47 -10.89 -4.24
C ASP A 273 23.58 -11.61 -3.21
N ASP A 274 24.04 -12.78 -2.76
CA ASP A 274 23.36 -13.65 -1.80
C ASP A 274 23.00 -12.90 -0.49
N VAL A 275 21.80 -13.12 0.05
CA VAL A 275 21.31 -12.43 1.28
C VAL A 275 22.17 -12.78 2.50
N ASN A 276 22.77 -13.96 2.50
CA ASN A 276 23.47 -14.55 3.65
C ASN A 276 24.93 -14.11 3.84
N LYS A 277 25.48 -13.22 2.99
CA LYS A 277 26.88 -12.73 3.06
C LYS A 277 26.99 -11.24 3.37
N LYS A 278 26.18 -10.73 4.31
CA LYS A 278 26.22 -9.31 4.71
C LYS A 278 27.15 -9.11 5.91
N SER A 279 28.23 -8.34 5.72
CA SER A 279 29.02 -7.82 6.83
C SER A 279 28.35 -6.58 7.42
N VAL A 280 28.28 -6.52 8.75
CA VAL A 280 27.59 -5.46 9.50
C VAL A 280 28.59 -4.65 10.30
N TYR A 281 28.51 -3.33 10.17
CA TYR A 281 29.43 -2.38 10.80
C TYR A 281 28.68 -1.32 11.59
N LEU A 282 28.96 -1.17 12.88
CA LEU A 282 28.47 -0.08 13.73
C LEU A 282 29.29 1.20 13.50
N ILE A 283 28.60 2.34 13.40
CA ILE A 283 29.20 3.67 13.17
C ILE A 283 29.05 4.56 14.41
N ASN A 284 30.14 5.22 14.82
CA ASN A 284 30.15 6.32 15.79
C ASN A 284 29.41 6.05 17.13
N ALA A 285 29.36 4.80 17.58
CA ALA A 285 28.80 4.44 18.89
C ALA A 285 29.73 3.45 19.59
N GLU A 286 29.95 3.66 20.88
CA GLU A 286 30.66 2.71 21.74
C GLU A 286 29.79 1.46 21.93
N ALA A 287 30.40 0.30 21.70
CA ALA A 287 29.80 -0.96 22.09
C ALA A 287 30.00 -1.10 23.61
N LYS A 288 28.98 -1.57 24.31
CA LYS A 288 29.13 -1.86 25.74
C LYS A 288 29.97 -3.14 25.87
N ASP A 289 31.18 -2.99 26.39
CA ASP A 289 32.06 -4.10 26.77
C ASP A 289 31.67 -4.60 28.17
N GLU A 290 30.47 -5.17 28.32
CA GLU A 290 30.08 -5.91 29.52
C GLU A 290 29.61 -7.31 29.10
N ASN A 291 30.58 -8.10 28.61
CA ASN A 291 30.44 -9.53 28.32
C ASN A 291 30.81 -10.41 29.54
N ASP A 292 30.94 -9.86 30.75
CA ASP A 292 31.42 -10.63 31.92
C ASP A 292 30.29 -11.22 32.78
N ASP A 293 29.07 -10.64 32.75
CA ASP A 293 27.96 -11.07 33.62
C ASP A 293 26.89 -11.93 32.93
N THR A 294 27.08 -12.30 31.65
CA THR A 294 26.12 -13.20 30.97
C THR A 294 26.58 -14.67 31.07
N PRO A 295 25.88 -15.55 31.82
CA PRO A 295 26.32 -16.92 32.08
C PRO A 295 26.23 -17.86 30.85
N ASN A 296 25.86 -17.36 29.67
CA ASN A 296 25.63 -18.17 28.49
C ASN A 296 26.56 -17.75 27.33
N GLU A 297 27.58 -18.57 27.06
CA GLU A 297 28.62 -18.31 26.06
C GLU A 297 28.09 -18.18 24.61
N GLU A 298 26.91 -18.76 24.30
CA GLU A 298 26.29 -18.67 22.97
C GLU A 298 25.85 -17.25 22.58
N TYR A 299 25.73 -16.32 23.54
CA TYR A 299 25.27 -14.94 23.30
C TYR A 299 26.41 -13.91 23.29
N LYS A 300 27.68 -14.33 23.40
CA LYS A 300 28.83 -13.43 23.28
C LYS A 300 28.98 -12.99 21.82
N ILE A 301 28.79 -11.70 21.58
CA ILE A 301 28.99 -11.11 20.25
C ILE A 301 30.44 -10.62 20.15
N GLU A 302 31.20 -11.22 19.24
CA GLU A 302 32.53 -10.72 18.88
C GLU A 302 32.41 -9.38 18.14
N VAL A 303 33.07 -8.35 18.68
CA VAL A 303 33.16 -7.01 18.09
C VAL A 303 34.62 -6.70 17.79
N GLU A 304 34.90 -6.33 16.55
CA GLU A 304 36.26 -5.99 16.09
C GLU A 304 36.31 -4.57 15.52
N GLU A 305 37.36 -3.81 15.84
CA GLU A 305 37.52 -2.45 15.33
C GLU A 305 38.25 -2.41 13.97
N TYR A 306 37.70 -1.64 13.02
CA TYR A 306 38.23 -1.44 11.67
C TYR A 306 38.30 0.05 11.31
N TYR A 307 39.25 0.39 10.43
CA TYR A 307 39.29 1.63 9.68
C TYR A 307 38.63 1.42 8.31
N LEU A 308 37.76 2.33 7.90
CA LEU A 308 37.04 2.31 6.63
C LEU A 308 37.22 3.66 5.90
N CYS A 309 37.75 3.62 4.67
CA CYS A 309 37.90 4.80 3.85
C CYS A 309 36.59 5.16 3.11
N SER A 310 36.11 6.38 3.27
CA SER A 310 34.89 6.88 2.62
C SER A 310 35.06 7.16 1.12
N LYS A 311 36.29 7.31 0.61
CA LYS A 311 36.58 7.61 -0.81
C LYS A 311 36.73 6.35 -1.67
N CYS A 312 37.57 5.40 -1.24
CA CYS A 312 37.87 4.18 -2.01
C CYS A 312 37.20 2.91 -1.46
N GLY A 313 36.74 2.92 -0.21
CA GLY A 313 36.16 1.74 0.45
C GLY A 313 37.18 0.78 1.07
N ALA A 314 38.47 1.12 1.10
CA ALA A 314 39.48 0.28 1.77
C ALA A 314 39.12 0.07 3.24
N ILE A 315 39.25 -1.17 3.71
CA ILE A 315 38.92 -1.58 5.07
C ILE A 315 40.05 -2.40 5.69
N GLN A 316 40.43 -2.08 6.93
CA GLN A 316 41.49 -2.79 7.65
C GLN A 316 41.22 -2.82 9.15
N ARG A 317 41.56 -3.93 9.81
CA ARG A 317 41.49 -4.06 11.28
C ARG A 317 42.48 -3.12 11.97
N VAL A 318 42.06 -2.45 13.03
CA VAL A 318 42.89 -1.46 13.77
C VAL A 318 44.17 -2.09 14.35
N CYS A 319 44.11 -3.34 14.80
CA CYS A 319 45.26 -4.07 15.37
C CYS A 319 46.23 -4.65 14.32
N SER A 320 46.03 -4.37 13.03
CA SER A 320 46.89 -4.89 11.97
C SER A 320 48.21 -4.11 11.90
N THR A 321 49.33 -4.82 11.83
CA THR A 321 50.68 -4.24 11.66
C THR A 321 50.99 -3.83 10.23
N ALA A 322 50.12 -4.15 9.27
CA ALA A 322 50.27 -3.79 7.86
C ALA A 322 49.91 -2.32 7.61
N LYS A 323 50.56 -1.67 6.64
CA LYS A 323 50.21 -0.31 6.21
C LYS A 323 48.77 -0.29 5.66
N PHE A 324 48.00 0.75 6.01
CA PHE A 324 46.64 0.94 5.48
C PHE A 324 46.66 0.98 3.95
N LEU A 325 45.80 0.16 3.35
CA LEU A 325 45.72 -0.13 1.90
C LEU A 325 45.31 1.08 1.04
N CYS A 326 45.24 2.29 1.61
CA CYS A 326 44.68 3.47 0.98
C CYS A 326 45.50 4.73 1.26
N ASP A 327 45.79 5.47 0.19
CA ASP A 327 46.51 6.75 0.21
C ASP A 327 45.58 7.98 -0.01
N CYS A 328 44.26 7.83 0.19
CA CYS A 328 43.30 8.94 -0.01
C CYS A 328 43.39 10.07 1.03
N GLY A 329 44.12 9.85 2.13
CA GLY A 329 44.31 10.82 3.23
C GLY A 329 43.42 10.55 4.44
N GLU A 330 43.91 10.95 5.62
CA GLU A 330 43.31 10.63 6.94
C GLU A 330 41.89 11.17 7.11
N LYS A 331 41.57 12.32 6.48
CA LYS A 331 40.24 12.94 6.57
C LYS A 331 39.10 12.04 6.07
N TYR A 332 39.38 11.03 5.24
CA TYR A 332 38.40 10.08 4.72
C TYR A 332 38.34 8.77 5.53
N VAL A 333 39.19 8.61 6.55
CA VAL A 333 39.26 7.38 7.35
C VAL A 333 38.25 7.46 8.50
N ASN A 334 37.36 6.47 8.57
CA ASN A 334 36.32 6.38 9.58
C ASN A 334 36.57 5.14 10.45
N LYS A 335 36.44 5.26 11.77
CA LYS A 335 36.48 4.11 12.68
C LYS A 335 35.11 3.44 12.72
N VAL A 336 35.06 2.15 12.42
CA VAL A 336 33.83 1.34 12.41
C VAL A 336 34.06 0.06 13.19
N ARG A 337 33.00 -0.55 13.75
CA ARG A 337 33.09 -1.80 14.49
C ARG A 337 32.36 -2.90 13.76
N LYS A 338 33.08 -3.94 13.32
CA LYS A 338 32.50 -5.12 12.69
C LYS A 338 31.81 -5.94 13.76
N VAL A 339 30.55 -6.27 13.52
CA VAL A 339 29.74 -7.11 14.42
C VAL A 339 29.51 -8.45 13.75
N LYS A 340 29.89 -9.54 14.40
CA LYS A 340 29.67 -10.88 13.87
C LYS A 340 28.17 -11.18 13.82
N THR A 341 27.69 -11.64 12.67
CA THR A 341 26.28 -12.00 12.45
C THR A 341 26.15 -13.50 12.20
N LYS A 342 25.00 -14.07 12.60
CA LYS A 342 24.62 -15.43 12.24
C LYS A 342 23.73 -15.33 11.00
N GLU A 343 24.14 -15.93 9.89
CA GLU A 343 23.41 -15.89 8.61
C GLU A 343 23.08 -14.46 8.11
N GLY A 344 23.93 -13.48 8.42
CA GLY A 344 23.72 -12.08 8.02
C GLY A 344 22.71 -11.31 8.89
N LYS A 345 22.17 -11.90 9.95
CA LYS A 345 21.28 -11.25 10.92
C LYS A 345 21.99 -11.00 12.25
N LEU A 346 21.77 -9.82 12.82
CA LEU A 346 22.20 -9.47 14.18
C LEU A 346 21.00 -9.63 15.10
N HIS A 347 21.08 -10.52 16.09
CA HIS A 347 19.97 -10.82 17.02
C HIS A 347 20.07 -10.09 18.35
N LYS A 348 21.24 -9.59 18.75
CA LYS A 348 21.41 -8.78 19.97
C LYS A 348 22.17 -7.49 19.62
N CYS A 349 21.70 -6.36 20.13
CA CYS A 349 22.34 -5.07 19.88
C CYS A 349 23.57 -4.89 20.78
N VAL A 350 24.72 -4.54 20.21
CA VAL A 350 25.96 -4.31 21.00
C VAL A 350 25.99 -2.98 21.76
N VAL A 351 24.97 -2.12 21.60
CA VAL A 351 24.87 -0.81 22.26
C VAL A 351 23.82 -0.82 23.38
N CYS A 352 22.64 -1.41 23.13
CA CYS A 352 21.54 -1.43 24.10
C CYS A 352 21.19 -2.83 24.63
N GLU A 353 21.90 -3.87 24.18
CA GLU A 353 21.79 -5.26 24.64
C GLU A 353 20.44 -5.96 24.48
N ARG A 354 19.42 -5.26 23.97
CA ARG A 354 18.14 -5.87 23.60
C ARG A 354 18.32 -6.92 22.52
N THR A 355 17.54 -7.98 22.63
CA THR A 355 17.60 -9.16 21.76
C THR A 355 16.28 -9.32 21.00
N GLU A 356 16.38 -9.66 19.72
CA GLU A 356 15.26 -9.92 18.81
C GLU A 356 15.53 -11.23 18.07
N THR A 357 14.71 -12.25 18.31
CA THR A 357 14.96 -13.62 17.85
C THR A 357 14.42 -13.89 16.45
N GLN A 358 13.40 -13.16 15.98
CA GLN A 358 12.72 -13.49 14.71
C GLN A 358 13.32 -12.75 13.51
N PHE A 359 13.40 -11.43 13.61
CA PHE A 359 13.72 -10.56 12.46
C PHE A 359 15.09 -9.90 12.55
N GLY A 360 15.78 -10.03 13.69
CA GLY A 360 17.01 -9.32 14.00
C GLY A 360 16.79 -7.89 14.49
N VAL A 361 17.74 -7.37 15.26
CA VAL A 361 17.68 -6.05 15.92
C VAL A 361 17.90 -4.89 14.96
N ILE A 362 18.56 -5.13 13.81
CA ILE A 362 18.80 -4.09 12.81
C ILE A 362 17.63 -4.06 11.83
N ARG A 363 17.07 -2.87 11.65
CA ARG A 363 16.07 -2.56 10.65
C ARG A 363 16.71 -1.74 9.53
N SER A 364 16.57 -2.19 8.29
CA SER A 364 16.85 -1.38 7.10
C SER A 364 15.67 -0.47 6.76
N PHE A 365 15.91 0.53 5.92
CA PHE A 365 14.88 1.47 5.45
C PHE A 365 14.22 1.01 4.15
N PHE A 366 14.04 -0.30 4.01
CA PHE A 366 13.35 -0.91 2.87
C PHE A 366 11.84 -0.91 3.12
N ALA A 367 11.07 -0.43 2.16
CA ALA A 367 9.63 -0.61 2.14
C ALA A 367 9.30 -1.76 1.18
N GLY A 368 8.68 -2.82 1.70
CA GLY A 368 8.20 -3.94 0.87
C GLY A 368 7.21 -3.45 -0.19
N GLN A 369 7.13 -4.16 -1.32
CA GLN A 369 6.21 -3.80 -2.40
C GLN A 369 4.77 -3.74 -1.89
N GLU A 370 4.37 -4.72 -1.08
CA GLU A 370 3.04 -4.79 -0.46
C GLU A 370 2.77 -3.59 0.45
N ALA A 371 3.77 -3.15 1.23
CA ALA A 371 3.60 -2.01 2.12
C ALA A 371 3.35 -0.71 1.35
N VAL A 372 4.11 -0.50 0.26
CA VAL A 372 3.96 0.70 -0.57
C VAL A 372 2.65 0.69 -1.34
N THR A 373 2.31 -0.45 -1.96
CA THR A 373 1.03 -0.57 -2.68
C THR A 373 -0.15 -0.45 -1.75
N SER A 374 -0.06 -0.91 -0.50
CA SER A 374 -1.14 -0.77 0.48
C SER A 374 -1.34 0.68 0.88
N VAL A 375 -0.28 1.44 1.15
CA VAL A 375 -0.41 2.87 1.46
C VAL A 375 -1.05 3.63 0.29
N ILE A 376 -0.61 3.36 -0.93
CA ILE A 376 -1.20 3.98 -2.13
C ILE A 376 -2.65 3.56 -2.30
N GLY A 377 -2.95 2.26 -2.11
CA GLY A 377 -4.30 1.72 -2.20
C GLY A 377 -5.25 2.37 -1.20
N THR A 378 -4.81 2.58 0.04
CA THR A 378 -5.61 3.25 1.07
C THR A 378 -5.87 4.70 0.69
N ALA A 379 -4.84 5.44 0.28
CA ALA A 379 -4.98 6.84 -0.13
C ALA A 379 -5.94 6.97 -1.33
N LEU A 380 -5.80 6.13 -2.36
CA LEU A 380 -6.69 6.15 -3.53
C LEU A 380 -8.11 5.75 -3.18
N TYR A 381 -8.30 4.78 -2.29
CA TYR A 381 -9.62 4.34 -1.83
C TYR A 381 -10.34 5.45 -1.05
N GLU A 382 -9.61 6.20 -0.23
CA GLU A 382 -10.15 7.34 0.54
C GLU A 382 -10.67 8.45 -0.38
N GLU A 383 -10.00 8.72 -1.49
CA GLU A 383 -10.39 9.73 -2.49
C GLU A 383 -11.60 9.35 -3.35
N LEU A 384 -12.04 8.08 -3.33
CA LEU A 384 -13.26 7.69 -4.04
C LEU A 384 -14.50 8.38 -3.44
N PRO A 385 -15.45 8.86 -4.24
CA PRO A 385 -16.67 9.47 -3.73
C PRO A 385 -17.50 8.43 -2.97
N SER A 386 -17.95 8.77 -1.77
CA SER A 386 -18.83 7.92 -0.94
C SER A 386 -20.31 8.20 -1.15
N PHE A 387 -20.66 9.26 -1.88
CA PHE A 387 -22.04 9.62 -2.18
C PHE A 387 -22.14 10.31 -3.53
N ARG A 388 -23.32 10.25 -4.15
CA ARG A 388 -23.74 11.13 -5.25
C ARG A 388 -24.87 12.02 -4.79
N VAL A 389 -24.88 13.27 -5.27
CA VAL A 389 -25.98 14.21 -5.01
C VAL A 389 -26.98 14.06 -6.15
N ILE A 390 -28.20 13.67 -5.82
CA ILE A 390 -29.30 13.56 -6.77
C ILE A 390 -30.33 14.61 -6.41
N THR A 391 -30.90 15.24 -7.41
CA THR A 391 -32.10 16.07 -7.21
C THR A 391 -33.32 15.22 -7.47
N LYS A 392 -34.24 15.19 -6.51
CA LYS A 392 -35.59 14.68 -6.75
C LYS A 392 -36.54 15.86 -6.84
N SER A 393 -37.34 15.88 -7.90
CA SER A 393 -38.54 16.71 -7.99
C SER A 393 -39.61 16.05 -7.13
N ASP A 394 -39.94 16.64 -5.99
CA ASP A 394 -40.99 16.10 -5.12
C ASP A 394 -42.36 16.61 -5.58
N ASN A 395 -42.87 16.01 -6.67
CA ASN A 395 -44.23 16.27 -7.14
C ASN A 395 -45.30 15.63 -6.22
N ASP A 396 -44.93 14.72 -5.31
CA ASP A 396 -45.85 14.02 -4.41
C ASP A 396 -46.18 14.83 -3.14
N LEU A 397 -45.29 15.71 -2.67
CA LEU A 397 -45.62 16.69 -1.63
C LEU A 397 -46.54 17.82 -2.14
N LEU A 398 -46.41 18.17 -3.42
CA LEU A 398 -47.19 19.24 -4.09
C LEU A 398 -48.69 18.88 -4.20
N ASP A 399 -49.01 17.62 -4.50
CA ASP A 399 -50.40 17.15 -4.62
C ASP A 399 -51.10 16.94 -3.25
N ARG A 400 -50.30 16.84 -2.16
CA ARG A 400 -50.81 16.57 -0.80
C ARG A 400 -51.34 17.79 -0.05
N PHE A 401 -50.94 19.00 -0.45
CA PHE A 401 -51.29 20.25 0.27
C PHE A 401 -51.96 21.32 -0.60
N GLY A 402 -52.13 21.11 -1.92
CA GLY A 402 -52.97 21.96 -2.76
C GLY A 402 -52.48 23.40 -2.95
N PHE A 403 -51.16 23.62 -2.91
CA PHE A 403 -50.54 24.91 -3.18
C PHE A 403 -49.82 24.88 -4.54
N ASP A 404 -50.15 25.82 -5.43
CA ASP A 404 -49.38 26.13 -6.65
C ASP A 404 -48.08 26.87 -6.25
N LEU A 405 -47.09 26.14 -5.77
CA LEU A 405 -45.73 26.64 -5.59
C LEU A 405 -44.84 26.11 -6.71
N GLU A 406 -43.88 26.93 -7.16
CA GLU A 406 -42.86 26.56 -8.15
C GLU A 406 -42.17 25.25 -7.76
N ASP A 407 -41.82 24.42 -8.77
CA ASP A 407 -41.20 23.10 -8.61
C ASP A 407 -40.09 23.11 -7.54
N CYS A 408 -40.35 22.47 -6.39
CA CYS A 408 -39.38 22.35 -5.31
C CYS A 408 -38.43 21.19 -5.60
N THR A 409 -37.18 21.51 -5.91
CA THR A 409 -36.08 20.54 -6.05
C THR A 409 -35.40 20.31 -4.71
N ILE A 410 -35.34 19.06 -4.24
CA ILE A 410 -34.59 18.69 -3.02
C ILE A 410 -33.33 17.92 -3.43
N GLU A 411 -32.18 18.36 -2.92
CA GLU A 411 -30.91 17.64 -3.05
C GLU A 411 -30.83 16.53 -1.99
N GLU A 412 -30.76 15.27 -2.43
CA GLU A 412 -30.55 14.10 -1.58
C GLU A 412 -29.16 13.50 -1.85
N LYS A 413 -28.51 12.98 -0.81
CA LYS A 413 -27.24 12.25 -0.94
C LYS A 413 -27.52 10.76 -0.96
N GLU A 414 -27.27 10.12 -2.09
CA GLU A 414 -27.30 8.67 -2.19
C GLU A 414 -25.91 8.11 -1.90
N GLU A 415 -25.81 7.18 -0.94
CA GLU A 415 -24.56 6.50 -0.61
C GLU A 415 -24.11 5.59 -1.75
N LEU A 416 -22.84 5.72 -2.14
CA LEU A 416 -22.22 4.88 -3.16
C LEU A 416 -21.24 3.91 -2.50
N PRO A 417 -21.34 2.60 -2.79
CA PRO A 417 -20.32 1.65 -2.36
C PRO A 417 -19.02 1.98 -3.08
N LYS A 418 -17.99 2.32 -2.32
CA LYS A 418 -16.65 2.53 -2.87
C LYS A 418 -16.11 1.20 -3.41
N GLN A 419 -15.80 1.15 -4.71
CA GLN A 419 -15.22 -0.02 -5.35
C GLN A 419 -13.79 0.28 -5.78
N PHE A 420 -12.84 -0.51 -5.27
CA PHE A 420 -11.43 -0.41 -5.62
C PHE A 420 -10.89 -1.78 -6.01
N LEU A 421 -10.51 -1.91 -7.27
CA LEU A 421 -9.97 -3.13 -7.85
C LEU A 421 -8.46 -3.01 -8.00
N THR A 422 -7.74 -3.98 -7.46
CA THR A 422 -6.28 -4.07 -7.58
C THR A 422 -5.88 -5.36 -8.26
N PHE A 423 -4.84 -5.28 -9.09
CA PHE A 423 -4.28 -6.41 -9.80
C PHE A 423 -2.82 -6.58 -9.39
N SER A 424 -2.33 -7.81 -9.46
CA SER A 424 -0.92 -8.12 -9.22
C SER A 424 -0.46 -9.15 -10.25
N ASP A 425 0.83 -9.11 -10.59
CA ASP A 425 1.42 -9.97 -11.63
C ASP A 425 1.37 -11.48 -11.30
N SER A 426 1.12 -11.82 -10.04
CA SER A 426 0.96 -13.21 -9.61
C SER A 426 -0.15 -13.38 -8.57
N ARG A 427 -0.75 -14.58 -8.54
CA ARG A 427 -1.75 -14.97 -7.54
C ARG A 427 -1.20 -14.91 -6.11
N GLN A 428 0.07 -15.24 -5.94
CA GLN A 428 0.73 -15.20 -4.63
C GLN A 428 0.90 -13.76 -4.15
N ALA A 429 1.35 -12.86 -5.02
CA ALA A 429 1.46 -11.43 -4.71
C ALA A 429 0.09 -10.82 -4.38
N ALA A 430 -0.94 -11.15 -5.15
CA ALA A 430 -2.32 -10.70 -4.89
C ALA A 430 -2.82 -11.16 -3.50
N ALA A 431 -2.58 -12.42 -3.14
CA ALA A 431 -2.99 -12.96 -1.85
C ALA A 431 -2.25 -12.30 -0.66
N PHE A 432 -0.94 -12.09 -0.79
CA PHE A 432 -0.15 -11.37 0.22
C PHE A 432 -0.60 -9.92 0.35
N PHE A 433 -0.78 -9.23 -0.78
CA PHE A 433 -1.28 -7.86 -0.80
C PHE A 433 -2.64 -7.75 -0.12
N ALA A 434 -3.62 -8.58 -0.49
CA ALA A 434 -4.96 -8.53 0.10
C ALA A 434 -4.92 -8.71 1.63
N SER A 435 -4.17 -9.71 2.10
CA SER A 435 -4.04 -9.98 3.54
C SER A 435 -3.31 -8.85 4.28
N TYR A 436 -2.23 -8.31 3.68
CA TYR A 436 -1.47 -7.22 4.26
C TYR A 436 -2.29 -5.91 4.26
N PHE A 437 -2.97 -5.60 3.17
CA PHE A 437 -3.84 -4.43 3.03
C PHE A 437 -4.94 -4.42 4.09
N GLN A 438 -5.67 -5.53 4.22
CA GLN A 438 -6.71 -5.68 5.24
C GLN A 438 -6.13 -5.47 6.66
N ASN A 439 -5.09 -6.24 7.02
CA ASN A 439 -4.51 -6.17 8.35
C ASN A 439 -3.96 -4.78 8.69
N THR A 440 -3.35 -4.10 7.72
CA THR A 440 -2.80 -2.75 7.95
C THR A 440 -3.89 -1.70 8.04
N TYR A 441 -4.89 -1.77 7.17
CA TYR A 441 -6.06 -0.88 7.20
C TYR A 441 -6.82 -1.02 8.54
N ASP A 442 -7.18 -2.25 8.93
CA ASP A 442 -7.91 -2.52 10.18
C ASP A 442 -7.14 -2.02 11.40
N ARG A 443 -5.82 -2.25 11.43
CA ARG A 443 -4.96 -1.76 12.52
C ARG A 443 -4.96 -0.23 12.62
N PHE A 444 -4.89 0.48 11.49
CA PHE A 444 -4.92 1.95 11.51
C PHE A 444 -6.31 2.49 11.81
N LEU A 445 -7.37 1.83 11.31
CA LEU A 445 -8.75 2.14 11.64
C LEU A 445 -8.97 2.03 13.14
N TYR A 446 -8.59 0.92 13.77
CA TYR A 446 -8.74 0.72 15.22
C TYR A 446 -7.96 1.76 16.03
N LYS A 447 -6.72 2.05 15.65
CA LYS A 447 -5.93 3.13 16.27
C LYS A 447 -6.62 4.49 16.14
N ARG A 448 -7.19 4.80 14.98
CA ARG A 448 -7.94 6.04 14.76
C ARG A 448 -9.19 6.09 15.64
N LEU A 449 -9.91 4.99 15.78
CA LEU A 449 -11.08 4.91 16.65
C LEU A 449 -10.71 5.11 18.12
N ILE A 450 -9.61 4.52 18.60
CA ILE A 450 -9.09 4.78 19.95
C ILE A 450 -8.83 6.28 20.15
N VAL A 451 -8.16 6.93 19.20
CA VAL A 451 -7.87 8.38 19.29
C VAL A 451 -9.14 9.22 19.24
N GLU A 452 -10.10 8.89 18.38
CA GLU A 452 -11.38 9.63 18.31
C GLU A 452 -12.22 9.44 19.57
N THR A 453 -12.25 8.23 20.15
CA THR A 453 -12.88 7.99 21.46
C THR A 453 -12.18 8.78 22.56
N ALA A 454 -10.83 8.80 22.56
CA ALA A 454 -10.07 9.60 23.52
C ALA A 454 -10.36 11.10 23.41
N LYS A 455 -10.51 11.63 22.20
CA LYS A 455 -10.92 13.04 21.99
C LYS A 455 -12.32 13.34 22.51
N LYS A 456 -13.28 12.42 22.34
CA LYS A 456 -14.63 12.59 22.89
C LYS A 456 -14.61 12.68 24.43
N ASN A 457 -13.67 11.99 25.05
CA ASN A 457 -13.51 11.92 26.51
C ASN A 457 -12.34 12.78 27.03
N GLU A 458 -11.89 13.78 26.26
CA GLU A 458 -10.65 14.52 26.52
C GLU A 458 -10.61 15.15 27.93
N ASP A 459 -11.71 15.79 28.35
CA ASP A 459 -11.82 16.43 29.67
C ASP A 459 -11.64 15.43 30.83
N MET A 460 -12.16 14.21 30.69
CA MET A 460 -12.04 13.16 31.69
C MET A 460 -10.63 12.57 31.72
N LEU A 461 -10.06 12.30 30.54
CA LEU A 461 -8.74 11.70 30.39
C LEU A 461 -7.62 12.64 30.87
N LEU A 462 -7.69 13.93 30.58
CA LEU A 462 -6.72 14.92 31.06
C LEU A 462 -6.81 15.16 32.58
N GLY A 463 -7.97 14.88 33.19
CA GLY A 463 -8.21 15.11 34.62
C GLY A 463 -7.70 13.97 35.52
N LYS A 464 -8.34 12.80 35.42
CA LYS A 464 -8.07 11.65 36.32
C LYS A 464 -7.72 10.36 35.58
N GLY A 465 -7.75 10.36 34.25
CA GLY A 465 -7.75 9.15 33.45
C GLY A 465 -9.11 8.43 33.49
N GLN A 466 -9.21 7.35 32.72
CA GLN A 466 -10.39 6.51 32.61
C GLN A 466 -9.99 5.04 32.75
N PRO A 467 -10.74 4.22 33.51
CA PRO A 467 -10.53 2.78 33.56
C PRO A 467 -10.61 2.15 32.17
N LEU A 468 -9.76 1.15 31.89
CA LEU A 468 -9.74 0.48 30.58
C LEU A 468 -11.05 -0.20 30.22
N ASN A 469 -11.80 -0.72 31.20
CA ASN A 469 -13.09 -1.35 30.98
C ASN A 469 -14.11 -0.34 30.43
N ASP A 470 -14.24 0.81 31.09
CA ASP A 470 -15.14 1.88 30.68
C ASP A 470 -14.74 2.42 29.29
N PHE A 471 -13.44 2.59 29.04
CA PHE A 471 -12.96 3.03 27.74
C PHE A 471 -13.26 2.01 26.62
N ALA A 472 -13.21 0.70 26.93
CA ALA A 472 -13.57 -0.34 25.99
C ALA A 472 -15.07 -0.32 25.65
N GLU A 473 -15.93 0.02 26.60
CA GLU A 473 -17.37 0.22 26.37
C GLU A 473 -17.61 1.42 25.45
N ASP A 474 -16.96 2.56 25.70
CA ASP A 474 -17.07 3.75 24.83
C ASP A 474 -16.56 3.48 23.40
N LEU A 475 -15.49 2.69 23.27
CA LEU A 475 -14.96 2.26 21.99
C LEU A 475 -15.95 1.33 21.27
N THR A 476 -16.68 0.48 21.99
CA THR A 476 -17.69 -0.42 21.44
C THR A 476 -18.81 0.35 20.73
N VAL A 477 -19.28 1.44 21.32
CA VAL A 477 -20.28 2.35 20.70
C VAL A 477 -19.77 2.90 19.36
N CYS A 478 -18.47 3.20 19.26
CA CYS A 478 -17.88 3.66 18.00
C CYS A 478 -17.81 2.55 16.95
N PHE A 479 -17.58 1.30 17.35
CA PHE A 479 -17.59 0.14 16.46
C PHE A 479 -19.00 -0.18 15.97
N GLU A 480 -20.01 -0.05 16.84
CA GLU A 480 -21.43 -0.21 16.51
C GLU A 480 -21.89 0.77 15.42
N ASN A 481 -21.58 2.05 15.60
CA ASN A 481 -21.98 3.11 14.65
C ASN A 481 -21.35 2.95 13.25
N LEU A 482 -20.25 2.21 13.13
CA LEU A 482 -19.54 1.96 11.88
C LEU A 482 -19.77 0.54 11.35
N GLU A 483 -20.65 -0.24 11.98
CA GLU A 483 -20.96 -1.62 11.63
C GLU A 483 -19.71 -2.51 11.54
N LEU A 484 -18.70 -2.26 12.39
CA LEU A 484 -17.44 -2.98 12.38
C LEU A 484 -17.55 -4.29 13.18
N GLY A 485 -17.26 -5.42 12.51
CA GLY A 485 -17.33 -6.75 13.11
C GLY A 485 -18.74 -7.32 13.19
N GLU A 486 -18.86 -8.59 13.58
CA GLU A 486 -20.17 -9.18 13.87
C GLU A 486 -20.77 -8.54 15.13
N SER A 487 -22.06 -8.20 15.12
CA SER A 487 -22.74 -7.48 16.21
C SER A 487 -22.61 -8.15 17.59
N GLN A 488 -22.37 -9.46 17.64
CA GLN A 488 -22.18 -10.20 18.89
C GLN A 488 -20.75 -10.15 19.46
N ASN A 489 -19.80 -9.54 18.74
CA ASN A 489 -18.37 -9.57 19.04
C ASN A 489 -17.72 -8.17 19.12
N GLN A 490 -18.47 -7.07 19.11
CA GLN A 490 -17.90 -5.72 19.06
C GLN A 490 -17.09 -5.34 20.30
N LEU A 491 -17.59 -5.63 21.50
CA LEU A 491 -16.83 -5.42 22.75
C LEU A 491 -15.50 -6.19 22.74
N LYS A 492 -15.53 -7.39 22.20
CA LYS A 492 -14.34 -8.23 22.06
C LYS A 492 -13.34 -7.62 21.07
N GLU A 493 -13.78 -7.06 19.94
CA GLU A 493 -12.90 -6.37 18.99
C GLU A 493 -12.34 -5.06 19.57
N ALA A 494 -13.13 -4.30 20.33
CA ALA A 494 -12.65 -3.12 21.07
C ALA A 494 -11.51 -3.50 22.04
N TRP A 495 -11.69 -4.57 22.83
CA TRP A 495 -10.63 -5.09 23.70
C TRP A 495 -9.39 -5.55 22.94
N LYS A 496 -9.55 -6.21 21.80
CA LYS A 496 -8.43 -6.63 20.97
C LYS A 496 -7.60 -5.43 20.50
N ALA A 497 -8.27 -4.34 20.10
CA ALA A 497 -7.61 -3.10 19.70
C ALA A 497 -6.81 -2.49 20.86
N LEU A 498 -7.40 -2.40 22.05
CA LEU A 498 -6.75 -1.86 23.24
C LEU A 498 -5.56 -2.70 23.70
N LEU A 499 -5.69 -4.03 23.72
CA LEU A 499 -4.61 -4.93 24.13
C LEU A 499 -3.39 -4.84 23.22
N VAL A 500 -3.59 -4.58 21.92
CA VAL A 500 -2.49 -4.34 20.98
C VAL A 500 -1.72 -3.07 21.35
N GLU A 501 -2.41 -1.96 21.64
CA GLU A 501 -1.74 -0.72 22.06
C GLU A 501 -1.11 -0.80 23.44
N LEU A 502 -1.73 -1.52 24.37
CA LEU A 502 -1.22 -1.71 25.72
C LEU A 502 0.12 -2.46 25.73
N TYR A 503 0.29 -3.38 24.79
CA TYR A 503 1.52 -4.16 24.59
C TYR A 503 2.58 -3.42 23.76
N ASP A 504 2.17 -2.87 22.62
CA ASP A 504 3.09 -2.38 21.61
C ASP A 504 3.59 -0.97 21.96
N LYS A 505 4.52 -0.84 22.91
CA LYS A 505 5.15 0.45 23.27
C LYS A 505 6.29 0.85 22.33
N THR A 506 6.91 -0.12 21.68
CA THR A 506 8.18 0.10 20.95
C THR A 506 7.98 0.32 19.46
N SER A 507 6.81 0.01 18.89
CA SER A 507 6.58 0.34 17.49
C SER A 507 6.46 1.85 17.30
N LYS A 508 6.96 2.31 16.14
CA LYS A 508 6.82 3.72 15.72
C LYS A 508 5.37 4.15 15.54
N THR A 509 4.46 3.20 15.40
CA THR A 509 3.03 3.43 15.15
C THR A 509 2.19 3.30 16.42
N SER A 510 2.79 2.91 17.55
CA SER A 510 2.13 2.87 18.85
C SER A 510 1.56 4.24 19.22
N LEU A 511 0.32 4.26 19.70
CA LEU A 511 -0.30 5.50 20.13
C LEU A 511 0.43 6.10 21.35
N GLU A 512 0.99 5.27 22.23
CA GLU A 512 1.80 5.72 23.38
C GLU A 512 3.14 6.31 22.92
N ASN A 513 3.83 5.68 21.96
CA ASN A 513 5.09 6.22 21.41
C ASN A 513 4.88 7.49 20.56
N LEU A 514 3.70 7.68 19.99
CA LEU A 514 3.30 8.89 19.29
C LEU A 514 2.80 10.00 20.23
N CYS A 515 2.79 9.75 21.55
CA CYS A 515 2.28 10.65 22.57
C CYS A 515 0.80 11.05 22.37
N LEU A 516 -0.01 10.15 21.80
CA LEU A 516 -1.44 10.37 21.60
C LEU A 516 -2.29 9.87 22.77
N ILE A 517 -1.83 8.81 23.45
CA ILE A 517 -2.44 8.27 24.68
C ILE A 517 -1.34 7.85 25.66
N GLY A 518 -1.69 7.68 26.93
CA GLY A 518 -0.80 7.11 27.95
C GLY A 518 -1.54 6.07 28.77
N PHE A 519 -0.83 5.02 29.19
CA PHE A 519 -1.36 4.04 30.13
C PHE A 519 -0.64 4.20 31.47
N GLU A 520 -1.42 4.28 32.54
CA GLU A 520 -0.90 4.38 33.90
C GLU A 520 -1.62 3.39 34.81
N ILE A 521 -0.89 2.86 35.79
CA ILE A 521 -1.45 2.01 36.84
C ILE A 521 -1.82 2.91 38.01
N GLU A 522 -2.99 2.73 38.61
CA GLU A 522 -3.39 3.52 39.78
C GLU A 522 -2.40 3.36 40.96
N ASP A 523 -2.27 4.39 41.78
CA ASP A 523 -1.43 4.34 42.97
C ASP A 523 -1.94 3.27 43.95
N ILE A 524 -1.10 2.29 44.26
CA ILE A 524 -1.45 1.16 45.14
C ILE A 524 -1.10 1.48 46.59
N PHE A 525 0.02 2.17 46.82
CA PHE A 525 0.51 2.42 48.17
C PHE A 525 -0.09 3.71 48.73
N PRO A 526 -0.87 3.64 49.83
CA PRO A 526 -1.54 4.81 50.39
C PRO A 526 -0.62 5.70 51.25
N SER A 527 0.53 5.18 51.69
CA SER A 527 1.44 5.81 52.66
C SER A 527 2.92 5.60 52.30
N ASP A 528 3.80 6.32 53.01
CA ASP A 528 5.25 6.19 52.89
C ASP A 528 5.74 4.79 53.31
N ASN A 529 6.85 4.34 52.73
CA ASN A 529 7.49 3.09 53.09
C ASN A 529 8.69 3.34 53.99
N GLU A 530 8.44 3.37 55.30
CA GLU A 530 9.45 3.65 56.32
C GLU A 530 10.62 2.66 56.32
N LYS A 531 10.40 1.41 55.91
CA LYS A 531 11.45 0.37 55.89
C LYS A 531 12.48 0.60 54.78
N LEU A 532 12.05 1.15 53.65
CA LEU A 532 12.90 1.43 52.49
C LEU A 532 13.32 2.91 52.41
N GLY A 533 12.81 3.75 53.31
CA GLY A 533 13.06 5.19 53.30
C GLY A 533 12.48 5.90 52.07
N LEU A 534 11.41 5.35 51.48
CA LEU A 534 10.77 5.90 50.28
C LEU A 534 9.49 6.64 50.65
N THR A 535 9.30 7.83 50.10
CA THR A 535 8.01 8.53 50.15
C THR A 535 6.93 7.76 49.40
N ARG A 536 5.65 8.03 49.67
CA ARG A 536 4.51 7.44 48.95
C ARG A 536 4.65 7.61 47.43
N ARG A 537 5.13 8.77 46.99
CA ARG A 537 5.35 9.06 45.56
C ARG A 537 6.45 8.18 44.98
N GLU A 538 7.59 8.06 45.66
CA GLU A 538 8.72 7.25 45.20
C GLU A 538 8.38 5.75 45.22
N ALA A 539 7.66 5.28 46.23
CA ALA A 539 7.21 3.89 46.32
C ALA A 539 6.26 3.53 45.16
N ASN A 540 5.27 4.38 44.87
CA ASN A 540 4.37 4.17 43.73
C ASN A 540 5.11 4.31 42.39
N ALA A 541 6.02 5.28 42.23
CA ALA A 541 6.81 5.44 41.01
C ALA A 541 7.70 4.21 40.74
N LEU A 542 8.39 3.70 41.77
CA LEU A 542 9.18 2.48 41.66
C LEU A 542 8.30 1.28 41.27
N PHE A 543 7.15 1.13 41.92
CA PHE A 543 6.21 0.07 41.59
C PHE A 543 5.69 0.18 40.15
N LYS A 544 5.32 1.37 39.70
CA LYS A 544 4.88 1.63 38.32
C LYS A 544 5.95 1.20 37.31
N VAL A 545 7.21 1.54 37.56
CA VAL A 545 8.34 1.11 36.71
C VAL A 545 8.50 -0.41 36.68
N LEU A 546 8.38 -1.07 37.84
CA LEU A 546 8.47 -2.53 37.92
C LEU A 546 7.26 -3.21 37.24
N ALA A 547 6.06 -2.68 37.44
CA ALA A 547 4.82 -3.18 36.85
C ALA A 547 4.80 -2.99 35.32
N ASP A 548 5.42 -1.93 34.80
CA ASP A 548 5.57 -1.70 33.36
C ASP A 548 6.35 -2.84 32.67
N ASN A 549 7.28 -3.50 33.38
CA ASN A 549 7.96 -4.69 32.85
C ASN A 549 7.00 -5.87 32.64
N PHE A 550 6.00 -6.06 33.50
CA PHE A 550 4.99 -7.11 33.32
C PHE A 550 4.10 -6.82 32.11
N ARG A 551 3.76 -5.53 31.88
CA ARG A 551 3.05 -5.10 30.67
C ARG A 551 3.85 -5.41 29.40
N ASN A 552 5.16 -5.14 29.41
CA ASN A 552 6.06 -5.45 28.29
C ASN A 552 6.13 -6.95 27.95
N GLU A 553 6.00 -7.81 28.96
CA GLU A 553 5.98 -9.27 28.82
C GLU A 553 4.56 -9.85 28.63
N PHE A 554 3.55 -9.01 28.40
CA PHE A 554 2.14 -9.38 28.26
C PHE A 554 1.61 -10.23 29.44
N ALA A 555 2.12 -10.01 30.66
CA ALA A 555 1.67 -10.68 31.87
C ALA A 555 0.41 -10.01 32.44
N LEU A 556 -0.66 -9.97 31.63
CA LEU A 556 -1.93 -9.33 31.96
C LEU A 556 -3.03 -10.38 32.19
N ASN A 557 -3.88 -10.13 33.18
CA ASN A 557 -5.11 -10.90 33.37
C ASN A 557 -6.27 -10.20 32.64
N TYR A 558 -6.79 -10.85 31.61
CA TYR A 558 -7.94 -10.40 30.82
C TYR A 558 -9.03 -11.49 30.79
N ALA A 559 -9.14 -12.28 31.86
CA ALA A 559 -10.11 -13.37 31.98
C ALA A 559 -11.57 -12.92 31.84
N GLU A 560 -11.87 -11.67 32.19
CA GLU A 560 -13.19 -11.05 32.08
C GLU A 560 -13.59 -10.73 30.62
N VAL A 561 -12.62 -10.71 29.70
CA VAL A 561 -12.90 -10.53 28.27
C VAL A 561 -13.20 -11.89 27.63
N ASN A 562 -14.39 -12.04 27.02
CA ASN A 562 -14.85 -13.26 26.37
C ASN A 562 -14.08 -13.56 25.05
N MET A 563 -12.78 -13.85 25.16
CA MET A 563 -11.89 -14.17 24.05
C MET A 563 -11.79 -15.67 23.83
N ASN A 564 -11.82 -16.12 22.57
CA ASN A 564 -11.66 -17.54 22.24
C ASN A 564 -10.18 -17.95 22.31
N LYS A 565 -9.89 -19.26 22.29
CA LYS A 565 -8.51 -19.78 22.38
C LYS A 565 -7.57 -19.23 21.29
N LYS A 566 -8.09 -18.97 20.09
CA LYS A 566 -7.31 -18.43 18.96
C LYS A 566 -6.94 -16.98 19.22
N ASP A 567 -7.87 -16.16 19.71
CA ASP A 567 -7.61 -14.78 20.09
C ASP A 567 -6.56 -14.74 21.20
N LYS A 568 -6.72 -15.55 22.25
CA LYS A 568 -5.75 -15.64 23.36
C LYS A 568 -4.37 -16.06 22.88
N SER A 569 -4.26 -16.95 21.89
CA SER A 569 -2.96 -17.40 21.34
C SER A 569 -2.17 -16.30 20.63
N TYR A 570 -2.86 -15.31 20.04
CA TYR A 570 -2.20 -14.16 19.40
C TYR A 570 -1.45 -13.31 20.44
N TYR A 571 -2.02 -13.18 21.64
CA TYR A 571 -1.49 -12.37 22.71
C TYR A 571 -0.56 -13.12 23.68
N THR A 572 -0.68 -14.45 23.78
CA THR A 572 0.12 -15.30 24.70
C THR A 572 1.39 -15.86 24.08
N TYR A 573 1.67 -15.60 22.81
CA TYR A 573 2.84 -16.20 22.13
C TYR A 573 4.19 -15.74 22.71
N ASN A 574 4.23 -14.61 23.44
CA ASN A 574 5.39 -14.13 24.18
C ASN A 574 5.16 -13.99 25.70
N GLY A 575 3.94 -14.23 26.22
CA GLY A 575 3.57 -13.88 27.59
C GLY A 575 3.09 -15.06 28.43
N ILE A 576 3.56 -15.12 29.68
CA ILE A 576 3.07 -16.06 30.69
C ILE A 576 1.67 -15.61 31.10
N CYS A 577 0.63 -16.32 30.65
CA CYS A 577 -0.72 -16.13 31.18
C CYS A 577 -0.72 -16.60 32.64
N LEU A 578 -0.68 -15.67 33.59
CA LEU A 578 -0.89 -15.98 35.00
C LEU A 578 -2.32 -16.48 35.14
N LYS A 579 -2.48 -17.77 35.48
CA LYS A 579 -3.77 -18.31 35.90
C LYS A 579 -4.11 -17.66 37.24
N GLY A 580 -5.06 -16.74 37.23
CA GLY A 580 -5.88 -16.40 38.40
C GLY A 580 -6.92 -17.47 38.61
#